data_AF-A0A940M4A7-F1
#
_entry.id   AF-A0A940M4A7-F1
#
_cell.length_a   1.000
_cell.length_b   1.000
_cell.length_c   1.000
_cell.angle_alpha   90.00
_cell.angle_beta   90.00
_cell.angle_gamma   90.00
#
_symmetry.space_group_name_H-M   'P 1'
#
loop_
_entity.id
_entity.type
_entity.pdbx_description
1 polymer ?
#
loop_
_entity_poly.entity_id
_entity_poly.type
_entity_poly.pdbx_seq_one_letter_code
_entity_poly.pdbx_strand_id
1 'polypeptide(L)' 'MTTTPPRLEIDGAMVAQAIGLDVATFRQLMDDGKISVLCERGIGEDAGTWRASFYYGKQRARFVVDAQGNLLDH' A
#
# COMPACT_ATOMS: atom_id res chain seq x y z
N MET A 1 -25.37 2.36 -8.70
CA MET A 1 -24.90 1.48 -7.62
C MET A 1 -23.60 2.08 -7.09
N THR A 2 -23.61 2.62 -5.87
CA THR A 2 -22.41 3.18 -5.22
C THR A 2 -21.65 2.02 -4.57
N THR A 3 -20.66 1.48 -5.26
CA THR A 3 -19.79 0.43 -4.72
C THR A 3 -18.86 1.05 -3.69
N THR A 4 -19.09 0.78 -2.40
CA THR A 4 -18.15 1.11 -1.32
C THR A 4 -16.77 0.53 -1.69
N PRO A 5 -15.68 1.32 -1.64
CA PRO A 5 -14.36 0.79 -1.92
C PRO A 5 -14.02 -0.30 -0.89
N PRO A 6 -13.36 -1.40 -1.30
CA PRO A 6 -12.94 -2.42 -0.36
C PRO A 6 -11.95 -1.83 0.64
N ARG A 7 -11.99 -2.32 1.88
CA ARG A 7 -10.94 -2.03 2.86
C ARG A 7 -9.74 -2.90 2.51
N LEU A 8 -8.65 -2.27 2.08
CA LEU A 8 -7.39 -2.95 1.80
C LEU A 8 -6.49 -2.85 3.03
N GLU A 9 -6.02 -4.00 3.51
CA GLU A 9 -5.07 -4.07 4.62
C GLU A 9 -3.74 -4.61 4.09
N ILE A 10 -2.65 -3.90 4.35
CA ILE A 10 -1.30 -4.29 3.95
C ILE A 10 -0.46 -4.36 5.21
N ASP A 11 0.29 -5.44 5.36
CA ASP A 11 1.17 -5.61 6.51
C ASP A 11 2.25 -4.52 6.55
N GLY A 12 2.24 -3.72 7.62
CA GLY A 12 3.15 -2.59 7.75
C GLY A 12 4.61 -2.99 7.91
N ALA A 13 4.91 -4.21 8.36
CA ALA A 13 6.29 -4.69 8.46
C ALA A 13 6.88 -4.98 7.08
N MET A 14 6.07 -5.53 6.16
CA MET A 14 6.46 -5.69 4.75
C MET A 14 6.77 -4.33 4.11
N VAL A 15 5.90 -3.33 4.32
CA VAL A 15 6.12 -1.98 3.78
C VAL A 15 7.40 -1.36 4.35
N ALA A 16 7.57 -1.41 5.68
CA ALA A 16 8.75 -0.86 6.35
C ALA A 16 10.04 -1.47 5.79
N GLN A 17 10.11 -2.80 5.68
CA GLN A 17 11.25 -3.50 5.11
C GLN A 17 11.53 -3.06 3.66
N ALA A 18 10.49 -2.98 2.82
CA ALA A 18 10.62 -2.61 1.42
C ALA A 18 11.13 -1.17 1.21
N ILE A 19 10.86 -0.25 2.14
CA ILE A 19 11.43 1.10 2.16
C ILE A 19 12.60 1.25 3.12
N GLY A 20 13.22 0.16 3.58
CA GLY A 20 14.45 0.19 4.38
C GLY A 20 14.31 0.85 5.77
N LEU A 21 13.13 0.76 6.38
CA LEU A 21 12.84 1.26 7.72
C LEU A 21 12.54 0.10 8.67
N ASP A 22 12.77 0.31 9.96
CA ASP A 22 12.18 -0.53 11.00
C ASP A 22 10.68 -0.22 11.16
N VAL A 23 9.91 -1.21 11.62
CA VAL A 23 8.46 -1.11 11.82
C VAL A 23 8.07 0.02 12.77
N ALA A 24 8.82 0.22 13.86
CA ALA A 24 8.51 1.28 14.83
C ALA A 24 8.67 2.68 14.20
N THR A 25 9.76 2.88 13.46
CA THR A 25 10.03 4.14 12.73
C THR A 25 8.99 4.37 11.64
N PHE A 26 8.66 3.33 10.87
CA PHE A 26 7.61 3.41 9.86
C PHE A 26 6.27 3.85 10.45
N ARG A 27 5.86 3.25 11.58
CA ARG A 27 4.61 3.61 12.28
C ARG A 27 4.61 5.05 12.77
N GLN A 28 5.72 5.53 13.33
CA GLN A 28 5.83 6.94 13.73
C GLN A 28 5.73 7.89 12.53
N LEU A 29 6.36 7.56 11.41
CA LEU A 29 6.31 8.39 10.20
C LEU A 29 4.93 8.37 9.54
N MET A 30 4.18 7.27 9.64
CA MET A 30 2.78 7.23 9.24
C MET A 30 1.90 8.13 10.11
N ASP A 31 2.09 8.08 11.44
CA ASP A 31 1.37 8.92 12.41
C ASP A 31 1.66 10.42 12.20
N ASP A 32 2.92 10.76 11.93
CA ASP A 32 3.37 12.13 11.61
C ASP A 32 3.01 12.58 10.18
N GLY A 33 2.34 11.71 9.39
CA GLY A 33 1.92 12.02 8.01
C GLY A 33 3.07 12.20 7.02
N LYS A 34 4.25 11.63 7.30
CA LYS A 34 5.46 11.71 6.46
C LYS A 34 5.54 10.63 5.39
N ILE A 35 4.77 9.56 5.54
CA ILE A 35 4.60 8.55 4.51
C ILE A 35 3.38 8.91 3.68
N SER A 36 3.58 9.18 2.40
CA SER A 36 2.49 9.36 1.45
C SER A 36 2.07 8.02 0.86
N VAL A 37 0.76 7.76 0.80
CA VAL A 37 0.21 6.53 0.23
C VAL A 37 -0.66 6.87 -0.96
N LEU A 38 -0.39 6.23 -2.10
CA LEU A 38 -1.24 6.29 -3.29
C LEU A 38 -1.87 4.92 -3.51
N CYS A 39 -3.21 4.88 -3.56
CA CYS A 39 -3.95 3.68 -3.90
C CYS A 39 -4.65 3.88 -5.25
N GLU A 40 -4.38 2.98 -6.18
CA GLU A 40 -4.96 2.97 -7.52
C GLU A 40 -5.76 1.68 -7.70
N ARG A 41 -6.92 1.77 -8.36
CA ARG A 41 -7.73 0.61 -8.72
C ARG A 41 -7.45 0.22 -10.18
N GLY A 42 -7.13 -1.05 -10.41
CA GLY A 42 -6.99 -1.62 -11.75
C GLY A 42 -8.31 -1.64 -12.52
N ILE A 43 -8.23 -1.47 -13.84
CA ILE A 43 -9.36 -1.53 -14.77
C ILE A 43 -8.97 -2.39 -15.98
N GLY A 44 -9.95 -2.86 -16.75
CA GLY A 44 -9.67 -3.70 -17.92
C GLY A 44 -9.08 -5.04 -17.52
N GLU A 45 -7.89 -5.36 -18.00
CA GLU A 45 -7.18 -6.61 -17.69
C GLU A 45 -6.76 -6.72 -16.23
N ASP A 46 -6.53 -5.58 -15.56
CA ASP A 46 -6.20 -5.49 -14.13
C ASP A 46 -7.44 -5.34 -13.22
N ALA A 47 -8.65 -5.47 -13.78
CA ALA A 47 -9.88 -5.31 -13.01
C ALA A 47 -9.92 -6.27 -11.81
N GLY A 48 -10.17 -5.72 -10.61
CA GLY A 48 -10.18 -6.49 -9.37
C GLY A 48 -8.81 -6.57 -8.68
N THR A 49 -7.82 -5.82 -9.16
CA THR A 49 -6.58 -5.56 -8.44
C THR A 49 -6.48 -4.10 -8.01
N TRP A 50 -5.67 -3.85 -6.98
CA TRP A 50 -5.35 -2.54 -6.47
C TRP A 50 -3.84 -2.43 -6.33
N ARG A 51 -3.32 -1.26 -6.65
CA ARG A 51 -1.91 -0.92 -6.45
C ARG A 51 -1.79 0.08 -5.32
N ALA A 52 -1.07 -0.29 -4.27
CA ALA A 52 -0.68 0.61 -3.19
C ALA A 52 0.79 0.98 -3.34
N SER A 53 1.08 2.27 -3.41
CA SER A 53 2.45 2.79 -3.45
C SER A 53 2.71 3.66 -2.23
N PHE A 54 3.74 3.32 -1.47
CA PHE A 54 4.19 4.05 -0.28
C PHE A 54 5.44 4.85 -0.63
N TYR A 55 5.47 6.13 -0.28
CA TYR A 55 6.56 7.04 -0.59
C TYR A 55 7.14 7.64 0.69
N TYR A 56 8.46 7.60 0.80
CA TYR A 56 9.20 8.27 1.87
C TYR A 56 10.55 8.79 1.34
N GLY A 57 10.69 10.11 1.24
CA GLY A 57 11.89 10.72 0.66
C GLY A 57 12.17 10.20 -0.76
N LYS A 58 13.27 9.46 -0.92
CA LYS A 58 13.67 8.83 -2.21
C LYS A 58 13.27 7.35 -2.32
N GLN A 59 12.66 6.79 -1.28
CA GLN A 59 12.29 5.38 -1.21
C GLN A 59 10.82 5.20 -1.59
N ARG A 60 10.54 4.08 -2.26
CA ARG A 60 9.20 3.70 -2.68
C ARG A 60 9.02 2.19 -2.58
N ALA A 61 7.93 1.77 -1.96
CA ALA A 61 7.45 0.39 -2.02
C ALA A 61 6.13 0.34 -2.77
N ARG A 62 5.94 -0.67 -3.61
CA ARG A 62 4.74 -0.87 -4.41
C ARG A 62 4.20 -2.25 -4.13
N PHE A 63 2.90 -2.37 -3.92
CA PHE A 63 2.22 -3.64 -3.70
C PHE A 63 1.02 -3.71 -4.63
N VAL A 64 0.82 -4.86 -5.27
CA VAL A 64 -0.42 -5.19 -5.97
C VAL A 64 -1.19 -6.16 -5.10
N VAL A 65 -2.44 -5.83 -4.80
CA VAL A 65 -3.32 -6.63 -3.94
C VAL A 65 -4.66 -6.88 -4.63
N ASP A 66 -5.37 -7.95 -4.25
CA ASP A 66 -6.75 -8.18 -4.66
C ASP A 66 -7.76 -7.45 -3.75
N ALA A 67 -9.07 -7.63 -4.03
CA ALA A 67 -10.17 -7.00 -3.27
C ALA A 67 -10.28 -7.46 -1.80
N GLN A 68 -9.72 -8.62 -1.47
CA GLN A 68 -9.66 -9.20 -0.14
C GLN A 68 -8.37 -8.77 0.60
N GLY A 69 -7.48 -8.02 -0.05
CA GLY A 69 -6.21 -7.57 0.52
C GLY A 69 -5.08 -8.60 0.40
N ASN A 70 -5.26 -9.66 -0.40
CA ASN A 70 -4.18 -10.62 -0.61
C ASN A 70 -3.10 -10.01 -1.50
N LEU A 71 -1.83 -10.12 -1.09
CA LEU A 71 -0.70 -9.68 -1.89
C LEU A 71 -0.53 -10.56 -3.12
N LEU A 72 -0.55 -9.94 -4.29
CA LEU A 72 -0.31 -10.57 -5.59
C LEU A 72 1.14 -10.34 -6.07
N ASP A 73 1.71 -9.16 -5.80
CA ASP A 73 3.04 -8.73 -6.26
C ASP A 73 3.63 -7.60 -5.37
N HIS A 74 4.95 -7.54 -5.17
CA HIS A 74 5.65 -6.52 -4.37
C HIS A 74 7.02 -6.12 -4.92
#